data_AF-A0A327ZDQ1-F1
#
_entry.id   AF-A0A327ZDQ1-F1
#
_cell.length_a   1.000
_cell.length_b   1.000
_cell.length_c   1.000
_cell.angle_alpha   90.00
_cell.angle_beta   90.00
_cell.angle_gamma   90.00
#
_symmetry.space_group_name_H-M   'P 1'
#
loop_
_entity.id
_entity.type
_entity.pdbx_description
1 polymer ?
#
loop_
_entity_poly.entity_id
_entity_poly.type
_entity_poly.pdbx_seq_one_letter_code
_entity_poly.pdbx_strand_id
1 'polypeptide(L)'
;MPIARRHIPLPRRRSAAQSAAAAVVLAIAVPAVPAAAAAATTDCTAGKFTARSQADLAKITVLDPGPLHRDLPSLADVRLASSRGEADSKGKPHKTVASARYADAKLLGISGGQASAISTAPRSKGPASVDLATVDIAGLATVKAGTATAEATWEDAYRCGKTGPLTRSATMLAGLSVLGGTHGVPVLSVIDHLTHASRNTSLLKIGPSGSTQSATDLVRLKHGQVGVRAGAGVALGDLSLFAGTEHEIGIKVVNQPTLEVVAASDPKKSTVDYRPAVLEISSGGKSVSTLEDAGADVSLSLAGEADALGLGGGIGQHKTSAIDVRLSLGRATSDIGKRTVSAEAASLRVEVKVGKAHVLDLALGFLSVAACAPEAVKPPRDRGNDGYTPSPSPSVSSPAVTRPSSPAPSASASRATSPSASPSVSVKPVALGEPLPSGGGTGGGALALTGANVAVLGIGGIALVLFGAVALLLGRRRRSASGS
;
A
#
# COMPACT_ATOMS: atom_id res chain seq x y z
N MET A 1 15.00 -77.95 -11.91
CA MET A 1 13.76 -77.15 -11.99
C MET A 1 14.14 -75.67 -11.86
N PRO A 2 13.89 -74.81 -12.87
CA PRO A 2 14.33 -73.43 -12.83
C PRO A 2 13.32 -72.55 -12.10
N ILE A 3 13.82 -71.70 -11.19
CA ILE A 3 13.04 -70.72 -10.43
C ILE A 3 12.89 -69.45 -11.29
N ALA A 4 11.67 -69.18 -11.72
CA ALA A 4 11.32 -67.96 -12.46
C ALA A 4 11.33 -66.75 -11.52
N ARG A 5 12.29 -65.83 -11.71
CA ARG A 5 12.28 -64.51 -11.04
C ARG A 5 11.32 -63.58 -11.78
N ARG A 6 10.25 -63.15 -11.11
CA ARG A 6 9.34 -62.12 -11.62
C ARG A 6 10.02 -60.75 -11.53
N HIS A 7 9.98 -60.01 -12.63
CA HIS A 7 10.41 -58.62 -12.71
C HIS A 7 9.40 -57.73 -11.98
N ILE A 8 9.85 -57.00 -10.95
CA ILE A 8 9.06 -55.96 -10.29
C ILE A 8 9.26 -54.65 -11.08
N PRO A 9 8.20 -54.03 -11.64
CA PRO A 9 8.33 -52.76 -12.34
C PRO A 9 8.51 -51.63 -11.31
N LEU A 10 9.60 -50.89 -11.43
CA LEU A 10 9.85 -49.68 -10.65
C LEU A 10 8.93 -48.53 -11.12
N PRO A 11 8.41 -47.70 -10.21
CA PRO A 11 7.53 -46.59 -10.55
C PRO A 11 8.27 -45.51 -11.32
N ARG A 12 7.77 -45.21 -12.53
CA ARG A 12 8.16 -44.08 -13.38
C ARG A 12 7.86 -42.77 -12.64
N ARG A 13 8.90 -42.02 -12.25
CA ARG A 13 8.78 -40.62 -11.85
C ARG A 13 8.20 -39.82 -13.02
N ARG A 14 6.95 -39.39 -12.91
CA ARG A 14 6.37 -38.38 -13.79
C ARG A 14 6.89 -37.02 -13.30
N SER A 15 7.78 -36.44 -14.09
CA SER A 15 8.16 -35.04 -13.99
C SER A 15 6.90 -34.19 -14.19
N ALA A 16 6.41 -33.57 -13.11
CA ALA A 16 5.32 -32.62 -13.19
C ALA A 16 5.79 -31.40 -13.98
N ALA A 17 4.95 -30.99 -14.92
CA ALA A 17 5.15 -29.87 -15.82
C ALA A 17 5.53 -28.60 -15.05
N GLN A 18 6.62 -27.98 -15.47
CA GLN A 18 6.95 -26.62 -15.12
C GLN A 18 5.83 -25.72 -15.64
N SER A 19 5.00 -25.21 -14.72
CA SER A 19 4.08 -24.12 -15.02
C SER A 19 4.92 -22.90 -15.37
N ALA A 20 4.92 -22.54 -16.65
CA ALA A 20 5.52 -21.32 -17.15
C ALA A 20 4.78 -20.12 -16.53
N ALA A 21 5.34 -19.58 -15.44
CA ALA A 21 5.02 -18.23 -15.00
C ALA A 21 5.61 -17.28 -16.04
N ALA A 22 4.76 -16.81 -16.95
CA ALA A 22 5.11 -15.75 -17.88
C ALA A 22 5.38 -14.47 -17.07
N ALA A 23 6.66 -14.21 -16.82
CA ALA A 23 7.13 -12.99 -16.22
C ALA A 23 6.96 -11.85 -17.24
N VAL A 24 5.94 -11.01 -17.05
CA VAL A 24 5.88 -9.70 -17.71
C VAL A 24 6.81 -8.77 -16.92
N VAL A 25 8.11 -8.88 -17.20
CA VAL A 25 9.09 -7.85 -16.84
C VAL A 25 9.04 -6.81 -17.96
N LEU A 26 8.24 -5.77 -17.78
CA LEU A 26 8.36 -4.56 -18.58
C LEU A 26 9.70 -3.89 -18.20
N ALA A 27 10.74 -4.20 -18.97
CA ALA A 27 12.01 -3.52 -18.92
C ALA A 27 11.82 -2.06 -19.35
N ILE A 28 11.85 -1.16 -18.39
CA ILE A 28 11.98 0.28 -18.64
C ILE A 28 13.44 0.49 -19.06
N ALA A 29 13.68 0.51 -20.38
CA ALA A 29 14.95 0.93 -20.94
C ALA A 29 15.16 2.43 -20.64
N VAL A 30 16.13 2.74 -19.78
CA VAL A 30 16.57 4.11 -19.52
C VAL A 30 17.54 4.52 -20.63
N PRO A 31 17.25 5.58 -21.43
CA PRO A 31 18.19 6.06 -22.42
C PRO A 31 19.46 6.62 -21.75
N ALA A 32 20.61 6.34 -22.36
CA ALA A 32 21.93 6.79 -21.94
C ALA A 32 21.97 8.33 -21.80
N VAL A 33 22.48 8.78 -20.65
CA VAL A 33 22.59 10.19 -20.28
C VAL A 33 23.78 10.83 -21.03
N PRO A 34 23.61 12.02 -21.66
CA PRO A 34 24.72 12.75 -22.26
C PRO A 34 25.71 13.24 -21.20
N ALA A 35 27.01 13.21 -21.54
CA ALA A 35 28.08 13.78 -20.74
C ALA A 35 27.85 15.27 -20.49
N ALA A 36 27.63 15.65 -19.23
CA ALA A 36 27.43 17.03 -18.82
C ALA A 36 28.77 17.76 -18.70
N ALA A 37 28.90 18.87 -19.40
CA ALA A 37 29.96 19.85 -19.22
C ALA A 37 29.95 20.39 -17.78
N ALA A 38 31.09 20.30 -17.10
CA ALA A 38 31.29 20.88 -15.78
C ALA A 38 31.38 22.41 -15.88
N ALA A 39 30.24 23.09 -15.68
CA ALA A 39 30.17 24.53 -15.52
C ALA A 39 30.36 24.92 -14.05
N ALA A 40 31.03 26.05 -13.85
CA ALA A 40 31.54 26.59 -12.59
C ALA A 40 30.57 26.51 -11.39
N THR A 41 31.12 26.09 -10.25
CA THR A 41 30.50 25.99 -8.93
C THR A 41 30.33 27.38 -8.30
N THR A 42 29.38 28.16 -8.79
CA THR A 42 28.84 29.29 -8.01
C THR A 42 27.92 28.70 -6.94
N ASP A 43 28.02 29.16 -5.69
CA ASP A 43 27.24 28.70 -4.52
C ASP A 43 25.72 28.85 -4.72
N CYS A 44 25.12 27.96 -5.50
CA CYS A 44 23.69 27.93 -5.75
C CYS A 44 23.01 27.10 -4.65
N THR A 45 22.09 27.73 -3.91
CA THR A 45 21.29 27.06 -2.88
C THR A 45 19.81 27.24 -3.19
N ALA A 46 19.14 26.17 -3.60
CA ALA A 46 17.71 26.09 -3.85
C ALA A 46 16.88 26.06 -2.56
N GLY A 47 17.47 26.31 -1.39
CA GLY A 47 16.79 26.23 -0.09
C GLY A 47 16.62 24.79 0.42
N LYS A 48 16.29 24.68 1.71
CA LYS A 48 16.09 23.40 2.41
C LYS A 48 14.69 22.82 2.12
N PHE A 49 14.60 21.51 1.98
CA PHE A 49 13.40 20.76 1.65
C PHE A 49 13.41 19.38 2.33
N THR A 50 12.23 18.80 2.51
CA THR A 50 12.08 17.42 3.01
C THR A 50 10.95 16.72 2.27
N ALA A 51 11.03 15.40 2.10
CA ALA A 51 9.96 14.57 1.54
C ALA A 51 9.88 13.24 2.29
N ARG A 52 8.67 12.76 2.57
CA ARG A 52 8.41 11.44 3.14
C ARG A 52 7.22 10.83 2.41
N SER A 53 7.34 9.57 2.04
CA SER A 53 6.23 8.77 1.54
C SER A 53 6.28 7.38 2.13
N GLN A 54 5.12 6.86 2.48
CA GLN A 54 4.96 5.54 3.05
C GLN A 54 3.67 4.91 2.50
N ALA A 55 3.79 3.64 2.10
CA ALA A 55 2.66 2.78 1.77
C ALA A 55 2.83 1.45 2.50
N ASP A 56 1.79 1.03 3.24
CA ASP A 56 1.74 -0.28 3.90
C ASP A 56 0.56 -1.08 3.32
N LEU A 57 0.78 -2.35 2.97
CA LEU A 57 -0.27 -3.17 2.34
C LEU A 57 -1.37 -3.49 3.34
N ALA A 58 -0.96 -3.87 4.55
CA ALA A 58 -1.85 -4.20 5.65
C ALA A 58 -1.25 -3.70 6.97
N LYS A 59 -2.09 -3.08 7.78
CA LYS A 59 -1.82 -2.72 9.17
C LYS A 59 -2.84 -3.44 10.04
N ILE A 60 -2.39 -4.53 10.66
CA ILE A 60 -3.22 -5.37 11.52
C ILE A 60 -3.10 -4.82 12.94
N THR A 61 -4.23 -4.38 13.50
CA THR A 61 -4.31 -3.98 14.92
C THR A 61 -5.11 -5.07 15.63
N VAL A 62 -4.41 -6.06 16.19
CA VAL A 62 -5.09 -7.17 16.88
C VAL A 62 -5.28 -6.76 18.34
N LEU A 63 -6.55 -6.70 18.77
CA LEU A 63 -7.03 -6.44 20.12
C LEU A 63 -6.76 -5.02 20.63
N ASP A 64 -7.73 -4.14 20.35
CA ASP A 64 -8.10 -3.11 21.32
C ASP A 64 -8.87 -3.85 22.45
N PRO A 65 -8.33 -3.96 23.67
CA PRO A 65 -9.01 -4.64 24.79
C PRO A 65 -10.33 -3.96 25.20
N GLY A 66 -10.73 -2.88 24.51
CA GLY A 66 -11.96 -2.17 24.78
C GLY A 66 -11.89 -1.48 26.15
N PRO A 67 -13.02 -1.35 26.88
CA PRO A 67 -13.06 -0.62 28.14
C PRO A 67 -12.23 -1.25 29.25
N LEU A 68 -11.64 -2.43 29.04
CA LEU A 68 -10.84 -3.11 30.05
C LEU A 68 -9.60 -2.31 30.45
N HIS A 69 -9.06 -1.42 29.61
CA HIS A 69 -8.20 -0.29 30.00
C HIS A 69 -7.86 0.57 28.77
N ARG A 70 -8.18 1.87 28.78
CA ARG A 70 -7.89 2.82 27.67
C ARG A 70 -6.40 3.04 27.39
N ASP A 71 -5.53 2.66 28.32
CA ASP A 71 -4.09 2.91 28.25
C ASP A 71 -3.27 1.67 27.85
N LEU A 72 -3.93 0.54 27.58
CA LEU A 72 -3.21 -0.64 27.12
C LEU A 72 -2.85 -0.48 25.64
N PRO A 73 -1.57 -0.59 25.26
CA PRO A 73 -1.19 -0.59 23.86
C PRO A 73 -1.83 -1.79 23.16
N SER A 74 -2.15 -1.62 21.87
CA SER A 74 -2.58 -2.74 21.03
C SER A 74 -1.62 -3.92 21.20
N LEU A 75 -2.15 -5.12 21.43
CA LEU A 75 -1.31 -6.29 21.73
C LEU A 75 -0.35 -6.62 20.58
N ALA A 76 -0.74 -6.30 19.35
CA ALA A 76 0.12 -6.33 18.18
C ALA A 76 -0.22 -5.18 17.21
N ASP A 77 0.80 -4.41 16.82
CA ASP A 77 0.77 -3.57 15.61
C ASP A 77 1.70 -4.25 14.60
N VAL A 78 1.10 -4.81 13.55
CA VAL A 78 1.83 -5.51 12.49
C VAL A 78 1.60 -4.79 11.18
N ARG A 79 2.68 -4.28 10.59
CA ARG A 79 2.68 -3.71 9.25
C ARG A 79 3.28 -4.69 8.27
N LEU A 80 2.61 -4.91 7.15
CA LEU A 80 3.03 -5.87 6.13
C LEU A 80 3.27 -5.15 4.81
N ALA A 81 4.30 -5.59 4.09
CA ALA A 81 4.77 -5.05 2.83
C ALA A 81 4.85 -3.52 2.83
N SER A 82 5.72 -2.98 3.68
CA SER A 82 5.90 -1.54 3.81
C SER A 82 6.92 -1.02 2.81
N SER A 83 6.58 0.04 2.08
CA SER A 83 7.48 0.77 1.18
C SER A 83 7.59 2.21 1.66
N ARG A 84 8.81 2.69 1.91
CA ARG A 84 9.08 4.02 2.48
C ARG A 84 10.20 4.74 1.73
N GLY A 85 9.96 6.01 1.43
CA GLY A 85 10.92 6.95 0.89
C GLY A 85 11.07 8.17 1.80
N GLU A 86 12.30 8.61 2.07
CA GLU A 86 12.60 9.80 2.83
C GLU A 86 13.73 10.59 2.17
N ALA A 87 13.57 11.91 2.09
CA ALA A 87 14.57 12.86 1.63
C ALA A 87 14.66 14.02 2.62
N ASP A 88 15.88 14.34 3.03
CA ASP A 88 16.16 15.46 3.94
C ASP A 88 17.40 16.24 3.45
N SER A 89 17.17 17.48 3.02
CA SER A 89 18.23 18.42 2.62
C SER A 89 18.58 19.45 3.70
N LYS A 90 17.93 19.38 4.87
CA LYS A 90 18.27 20.20 6.05
C LYS A 90 19.41 19.58 6.84
N GLY A 91 19.49 18.25 6.90
CA GLY A 91 20.54 17.49 7.56
C GLY A 91 21.93 17.61 6.89
N LYS A 92 22.99 17.44 7.68
CA LYS A 92 24.37 17.25 7.18
C LYS A 92 24.86 15.85 7.62
N PRO A 93 25.18 14.93 6.69
CA PRO A 93 25.07 15.07 5.24
C PRO A 93 23.61 15.08 4.76
N HIS A 94 23.36 15.66 3.58
CA HIS A 94 22.08 15.48 2.90
C HIS A 94 21.86 13.99 2.65
N LYS A 95 20.62 13.55 2.82
CA LYS A 95 20.34 12.13 2.83
C LYS A 95 19.02 11.84 2.14
N THR A 96 19.05 10.85 1.26
CA THR A 96 17.84 10.13 0.84
C THR A 96 17.93 8.68 1.31
N VAL A 97 16.80 8.14 1.74
CA VAL A 97 16.66 6.76 2.22
C VAL A 97 15.41 6.18 1.60
N ALA A 98 15.58 5.07 0.90
CA ALA A 98 14.48 4.23 0.45
C ALA A 98 14.58 2.90 1.19
N SER A 99 13.44 2.39 1.65
CA SER A 99 13.36 1.08 2.29
C SER A 99 12.07 0.37 1.92
N ALA A 100 12.19 -0.89 1.51
CA ALA A 100 11.08 -1.81 1.32
C ALA A 100 11.24 -2.97 2.30
N ARG A 101 10.19 -3.28 3.07
CA ARG A 101 10.20 -4.23 4.19
C ARG A 101 9.04 -5.19 4.07
N TYR A 102 9.31 -6.46 4.33
CA TYR A 102 8.31 -7.50 4.28
C TYR A 102 7.29 -7.42 5.43
N ALA A 103 7.78 -7.34 6.67
CA ALA A 103 6.96 -7.18 7.85
C ALA A 103 7.71 -6.32 8.88
N ASP A 104 6.98 -5.41 9.49
CA ASP A 104 7.39 -4.68 10.69
C ASP A 104 6.38 -5.06 11.77
N ALA A 105 6.72 -6.12 12.51
CA ALA A 105 5.89 -6.62 13.60
C ALA A 105 6.48 -6.14 14.92
N LYS A 106 5.70 -5.33 15.65
CA LYS A 106 5.97 -5.04 17.04
C LYS A 106 5.05 -5.93 17.88
N LEU A 107 5.53 -7.14 18.17
CA LEU A 107 4.80 -8.08 19.03
C LEU A 107 5.28 -7.87 20.47
N LEU A 108 4.40 -7.40 21.36
CA LEU A 108 4.74 -7.15 22.77
C LEU A 108 5.98 -6.26 22.97
N GLY A 109 6.20 -5.31 22.06
CA GLY A 109 7.35 -4.40 22.12
C GLY A 109 8.66 -4.94 21.54
N ILE A 110 8.70 -6.21 21.11
CA ILE A 110 9.87 -6.81 20.47
C ILE A 110 9.73 -6.63 18.95
N SER A 111 10.70 -5.94 18.33
CA SER A 111 10.77 -5.79 16.88
C SER A 111 11.49 -7.00 16.28
N GLY A 112 10.76 -7.85 15.56
CA GLY A 112 11.33 -8.89 14.71
C GLY A 112 11.72 -8.31 13.36
N GLY A 113 12.99 -8.00 13.16
CA GLY A 113 13.47 -7.49 11.87
C GLY A 113 13.44 -8.60 10.81
N GLN A 114 12.80 -8.32 9.67
CA GLN A 114 12.77 -9.24 8.52
C GLN A 114 13.56 -8.68 7.34
N ALA A 115 13.69 -9.51 6.30
CA ALA A 115 14.31 -9.16 5.02
C ALA A 115 13.81 -7.78 4.53
N SER A 116 14.75 -6.91 4.21
CA SER A 116 14.47 -5.56 3.73
C SER A 116 15.49 -5.13 2.68
N ALA A 117 14.99 -4.47 1.64
CA ALA A 117 15.83 -3.75 0.69
C ALA A 117 15.98 -2.32 1.20
N ILE A 118 17.22 -1.85 1.38
CA ILE A 118 17.51 -0.50 1.85
C ILE A 118 18.54 0.14 0.92
N SER A 119 18.25 1.32 0.41
CA SER A 119 19.18 2.14 -0.36
C SER A 119 19.28 3.53 0.27
N THR A 120 20.50 4.05 0.39
CA THR A 120 20.77 5.35 1.02
C THR A 120 21.73 6.17 0.17
N ALA A 121 21.32 7.29 -0.40
CA ALA A 121 22.25 8.18 -1.09
C ALA A 121 22.74 9.28 -0.15
N PRO A 122 24.00 9.76 -0.31
CA PRO A 122 24.91 9.49 -1.43
C PRO A 122 25.76 8.20 -1.31
N ARG A 123 25.53 7.33 -0.31
CA ARG A 123 26.42 6.18 -0.02
C ARG A 123 26.14 4.91 -0.84
N SER A 124 24.94 4.75 -1.38
CA SER A 124 24.54 3.54 -2.10
C SER A 124 25.16 3.47 -3.49
N LYS A 125 25.44 2.25 -3.95
CA LYS A 125 26.00 1.98 -5.29
C LYS A 125 24.93 1.72 -6.36
N GLY A 126 23.65 1.93 -6.04
CA GLY A 126 22.53 1.62 -6.94
C GLY A 126 21.27 1.15 -6.19
N PRO A 127 20.31 0.57 -6.92
CA PRO A 127 19.12 -0.02 -6.33
C PRO A 127 19.47 -1.27 -5.51
N ALA A 128 18.77 -1.46 -4.40
CA ALA A 128 18.78 -2.66 -3.58
C ALA A 128 17.55 -3.51 -3.90
N SER A 129 17.72 -4.84 -3.94
CA SER A 129 16.62 -5.79 -4.13
C SER A 129 16.84 -7.01 -3.24
N VAL A 130 15.75 -7.53 -2.66
CA VAL A 130 15.76 -8.72 -1.81
C VAL A 130 14.53 -9.56 -2.12
N ASP A 131 14.75 -10.85 -2.38
CA ASP A 131 13.68 -11.84 -2.46
C ASP A 131 13.18 -12.17 -1.05
N LEU A 132 11.87 -12.20 -0.88
CA LEU A 132 11.20 -12.36 0.39
C LEU A 132 10.73 -13.81 0.49
N ALA A 133 11.12 -14.51 1.56
CA ALA A 133 10.62 -15.84 1.84
C ALA A 133 9.19 -15.79 2.39
N THR A 134 8.45 -16.90 2.28
CA THR A 134 7.18 -17.08 3.00
C THR A 134 7.43 -17.03 4.50
N VAL A 135 6.54 -16.37 5.23
CA VAL A 135 6.63 -16.21 6.68
C VAL A 135 5.27 -16.47 7.29
N ASP A 136 5.27 -17.30 8.32
CA ASP A 136 4.14 -17.44 9.24
C ASP A 136 4.40 -16.60 10.50
N ILE A 137 3.54 -15.62 10.73
CA ILE A 137 3.59 -14.71 11.86
C ILE A 137 2.78 -15.34 12.99
N ALA A 138 3.39 -16.30 13.69
CA ALA A 138 2.83 -16.95 14.87
C ALA A 138 1.40 -17.50 14.67
N GLY A 139 1.06 -18.00 13.48
CA GLY A 139 -0.27 -18.49 13.13
C GLY A 139 -1.33 -17.40 12.94
N LEU A 140 -0.98 -16.12 13.14
CA LEU A 140 -1.88 -14.99 12.92
C LEU A 140 -1.97 -14.62 11.45
N ALA A 141 -0.85 -14.68 10.73
CA ALA A 141 -0.84 -14.38 9.30
C ALA A 141 0.25 -15.17 8.59
N THR A 142 -0.12 -15.84 7.50
CA THR A 142 0.83 -16.37 6.53
C THR A 142 0.97 -15.38 5.40
N VAL A 143 2.16 -14.83 5.27
CA VAL A 143 2.53 -13.98 4.14
C VAL A 143 3.33 -14.85 3.17
N LYS A 144 2.99 -14.83 1.88
CA LYS A 144 3.70 -15.58 0.86
C LYS A 144 4.90 -14.80 0.33
N ALA A 145 5.85 -15.55 -0.22
CA ALA A 145 7.06 -15.03 -0.85
C ALA A 145 6.79 -13.86 -1.82
N GLY A 146 7.80 -13.02 -2.01
CA GLY A 146 7.67 -11.78 -2.76
C GLY A 146 9.01 -11.12 -3.05
N THR A 147 8.99 -9.84 -3.38
CA THR A 147 10.21 -9.07 -3.70
C THR A 147 10.13 -7.66 -3.12
N ALA A 148 11.22 -7.20 -2.51
CA ALA A 148 11.38 -5.83 -2.04
C ALA A 148 12.45 -5.12 -2.88
N THR A 149 12.18 -3.90 -3.33
CA THR A 149 13.13 -3.05 -4.04
C THR A 149 13.19 -1.66 -3.43
N ALA A 150 14.38 -1.07 -3.38
CA ALA A 150 14.61 0.27 -2.86
C ALA A 150 15.72 0.97 -3.63
N GLU A 151 15.46 2.20 -4.05
CA GLU A 151 16.40 3.06 -4.75
C GLU A 151 16.36 4.45 -4.14
N ALA A 152 17.52 4.98 -3.80
CA ALA A 152 17.69 6.34 -3.32
C ALA A 152 18.77 7.01 -4.15
N THR A 153 18.51 8.25 -4.55
CA THR A 153 19.39 9.06 -5.39
C THR A 153 19.66 10.38 -4.69
N TRP A 154 20.89 10.87 -4.83
CA TRP A 154 21.25 12.21 -4.39
C TRP A 154 22.31 12.77 -5.33
N GLU A 155 21.95 13.80 -6.08
CA GLU A 155 22.87 14.55 -6.91
C GLU A 155 23.14 15.92 -6.29
N ASP A 156 24.39 16.38 -6.31
CA ASP A 156 24.71 17.72 -5.79
C ASP A 156 23.98 18.83 -6.56
N ALA A 157 23.64 18.60 -7.83
CA ALA A 157 22.83 19.52 -8.64
C ALA A 157 21.42 19.75 -8.08
N TYR A 158 20.86 18.86 -7.24
CA TYR A 158 19.58 19.10 -6.56
C TYR A 158 19.65 20.30 -5.62
N ARG A 159 20.85 20.60 -5.07
CA ARG A 159 21.08 21.83 -4.29
C ARG A 159 20.94 23.07 -5.14
N CYS A 160 21.14 22.97 -6.45
CA CYS A 160 21.04 24.07 -7.39
C CYS A 160 19.67 24.12 -8.09
N GLY A 161 18.67 23.40 -7.57
CA GLY A 161 17.31 23.39 -8.10
C GLY A 161 17.12 22.46 -9.29
N LYS A 162 18.06 21.53 -9.55
CA LYS A 162 17.79 20.41 -10.45
C LYS A 162 16.61 19.61 -9.88
N THR A 163 15.70 19.21 -10.77
CA THR A 163 14.55 18.37 -10.45
C THR A 163 14.83 16.93 -10.84
N GLY A 164 14.18 15.98 -10.17
CA GLY A 164 14.42 14.56 -10.41
C GLY A 164 13.94 13.66 -9.28
N PRO A 165 14.06 12.34 -9.46
CA PRO A 165 13.74 11.38 -8.43
C PRO A 165 14.69 11.48 -7.25
N LEU A 166 14.17 11.29 -6.04
CA LEU A 166 14.94 11.24 -4.81
C LEU A 166 14.90 9.84 -4.18
N THR A 167 13.71 9.23 -4.17
CA THR A 167 13.53 7.85 -3.68
C THR A 167 12.46 7.11 -4.47
N ARG A 168 12.64 5.80 -4.60
CA ARG A 168 11.66 4.83 -5.08
C ARG A 168 11.74 3.60 -4.19
N SER A 169 10.63 3.07 -3.72
CA SER A 169 10.62 1.74 -3.11
C SER A 169 9.33 1.02 -3.41
N ALA A 170 9.42 -0.31 -3.52
CA ALA A 170 8.27 -1.15 -3.72
C ALA A 170 8.42 -2.47 -2.97
N THR A 171 7.30 -3.01 -2.49
CA THR A 171 7.23 -4.34 -1.90
C THR A 171 6.09 -5.09 -2.55
N MET A 172 6.38 -6.26 -3.10
CA MET A 172 5.38 -7.15 -3.70
C MET A 172 5.28 -8.43 -2.87
N LEU A 173 4.06 -8.92 -2.69
CA LEU A 173 3.75 -10.19 -2.01
C LEU A 173 2.92 -11.07 -2.95
N ALA A 174 3.18 -12.38 -2.94
CA ALA A 174 2.39 -13.38 -3.67
C ALA A 174 1.11 -13.82 -2.93
N GLY A 175 0.69 -13.04 -1.93
CA GLY A 175 -0.54 -13.24 -1.17
C GLY A 175 -0.36 -13.13 0.33
N LEU A 176 -1.47 -12.88 1.01
CA LEU A 176 -1.58 -12.78 2.46
C LEU A 176 -2.79 -13.60 2.91
N SER A 177 -2.66 -14.36 3.99
CA SER A 177 -3.77 -15.02 4.66
C SER A 177 -3.68 -14.69 6.14
N VAL A 178 -4.74 -14.13 6.70
CA VAL A 178 -4.85 -13.76 8.11
C VAL A 178 -5.80 -14.74 8.78
N LEU A 179 -5.33 -15.34 9.87
CA LEU A 179 -5.96 -16.42 10.63
C LEU A 179 -6.29 -17.65 9.77
N GLY A 180 -5.51 -17.88 8.70
CA GLY A 180 -5.52 -19.12 7.95
C GLY A 180 -4.55 -20.10 8.59
N GLY A 181 -5.05 -20.95 9.49
CA GLY A 181 -4.23 -21.97 10.14
C GLY A 181 -4.31 -23.31 9.42
N THR A 182 -3.17 -23.90 9.05
CA THR A 182 -3.05 -25.36 8.85
C THR A 182 -3.08 -26.13 10.17
N HIS A 183 -2.93 -25.41 11.29
CA HIS A 183 -2.93 -25.92 12.66
C HIS A 183 -3.96 -25.12 13.47
N GLY A 184 -5.23 -25.55 13.38
CA GLY A 184 -6.44 -24.95 13.94
C GLY A 184 -6.24 -23.85 14.98
N VAL A 185 -6.59 -22.62 14.61
CA VAL A 185 -6.80 -21.53 15.58
C VAL A 185 -7.98 -21.94 16.47
N PRO A 186 -7.86 -21.92 17.81
CA PRO A 186 -8.90 -22.46 18.70
C PRO A 186 -10.29 -21.87 18.48
N VAL A 187 -10.38 -20.59 18.13
CA VAL A 187 -11.66 -19.91 17.85
C VAL A 187 -12.34 -20.48 16.60
N LEU A 188 -11.58 -20.78 15.55
CA LEU A 188 -12.10 -21.39 14.33
C LEU A 188 -12.32 -22.90 14.48
N SER A 189 -11.60 -23.56 15.39
CA SER A 189 -11.78 -25.00 15.64
C SER A 189 -13.17 -25.36 16.15
N VAL A 190 -13.88 -24.44 16.82
CA VAL A 190 -15.28 -24.63 17.21
C VAL A 190 -16.19 -24.67 15.98
N ILE A 191 -15.94 -23.79 15.00
CA ILE A 191 -16.69 -23.75 13.74
C ILE A 191 -16.36 -24.99 12.90
N ASP A 192 -15.08 -25.39 12.87
CA ASP A 192 -14.62 -26.56 12.11
C ASP A 192 -15.21 -27.87 12.68
N HIS A 193 -15.28 -28.00 14.01
CA HIS A 193 -15.96 -29.12 14.66
C HIS A 193 -17.46 -29.20 14.36
N LEU A 194 -18.11 -28.05 14.18
CA LEU A 194 -19.53 -28.00 13.82
C LEU A 194 -19.76 -28.32 12.35
N THR A 195 -18.85 -27.91 11.46
CA THR A 195 -19.06 -27.98 10.00
C THR A 195 -18.38 -29.16 9.31
N HIS A 196 -17.51 -29.92 10.01
CA HIS A 196 -16.74 -31.06 9.46
C HIS A 196 -15.96 -30.70 8.19
N ALA A 197 -15.64 -29.42 8.00
CA ALA A 197 -15.06 -28.92 6.78
C ALA A 197 -13.53 -28.94 6.87
N SER A 198 -12.91 -30.06 6.47
CA SER A 198 -11.46 -30.22 6.26
C SER A 198 -10.82 -29.25 5.24
N ARG A 199 -11.47 -28.14 4.90
CA ARG A 199 -11.02 -27.14 3.94
C ARG A 199 -10.18 -26.10 4.66
N ASN A 200 -9.13 -25.61 4.00
CA ASN A 200 -8.32 -24.50 4.50
C ASN A 200 -9.19 -23.24 4.60
N THR A 201 -9.75 -22.98 5.77
CA THR A 201 -10.52 -21.78 6.04
C THR A 201 -9.59 -20.64 6.43
N SER A 202 -9.94 -19.41 6.04
CA SER A 202 -9.18 -18.20 6.38
C SER A 202 -10.16 -17.08 6.66
N LEU A 203 -9.94 -16.33 7.74
CA LEU A 203 -10.80 -15.18 8.04
C LEU A 203 -10.66 -14.11 6.94
N LEU A 204 -9.43 -13.85 6.51
CA LEU A 204 -9.15 -12.98 5.39
C LEU A 204 -8.04 -13.57 4.51
N LYS A 205 -8.23 -13.50 3.21
CA LYS A 205 -7.21 -13.79 2.20
C LYS A 205 -7.10 -12.58 1.27
N ILE A 206 -5.88 -12.19 0.94
CA ILE A 206 -5.56 -11.15 -0.05
C ILE A 206 -4.71 -11.77 -1.14
N GLY A 207 -5.08 -11.52 -2.39
CA GLY A 207 -4.30 -11.86 -3.56
C GLY A 207 -4.76 -13.10 -4.31
N PRO A 208 -4.15 -13.29 -5.48
CA PRO A 208 -2.84 -13.93 -5.56
C PRO A 208 -1.65 -12.97 -5.47
N SER A 209 -1.84 -11.65 -5.51
CA SER A 209 -0.74 -10.70 -5.30
C SER A 209 -1.20 -9.43 -4.60
N GLY A 210 -0.25 -8.72 -3.99
CA GLY A 210 -0.42 -7.37 -3.49
C GLY A 210 0.91 -6.63 -3.55
N SER A 211 0.89 -5.31 -3.73
CA SER A 211 2.11 -4.51 -3.70
C SER A 211 1.91 -3.13 -3.10
N THR A 212 3.00 -2.55 -2.61
CA THR A 212 3.07 -1.15 -2.18
C THR A 212 4.16 -0.44 -2.93
N GLN A 213 3.98 0.85 -3.13
CA GLN A 213 4.92 1.72 -3.81
C GLN A 213 5.01 3.05 -3.08
N SER A 214 6.22 3.59 -2.97
CA SER A 214 6.44 4.96 -2.49
C SER A 214 7.49 5.65 -3.34
N ALA A 215 7.28 6.95 -3.55
CA ALA A 215 8.14 7.80 -4.35
C ALA A 215 8.27 9.20 -3.73
N THR A 216 9.44 9.80 -3.89
CA THR A 216 9.65 11.24 -3.64
C THR A 216 10.46 11.87 -4.76
N ASP A 217 10.11 13.10 -5.14
CA ASP A 217 10.71 13.83 -6.25
C ASP A 217 10.89 15.32 -5.93
N LEU A 218 11.90 15.94 -6.55
CA LEU A 218 11.89 17.37 -6.83
C LEU A 218 11.22 17.61 -8.18
N VAL A 219 10.25 18.50 -8.23
CA VAL A 219 9.44 18.79 -9.43
C VAL A 219 9.52 20.26 -9.82
N ARG A 220 9.37 20.55 -11.11
CA ARG A 220 9.27 21.93 -11.60
C ARG A 220 7.80 22.31 -11.70
N LEU A 221 7.39 23.30 -10.92
CA LEU A 221 6.05 23.86 -10.92
C LEU A 221 5.93 24.95 -11.99
N LYS A 222 4.70 25.43 -12.20
CA LYS A 222 4.43 26.58 -13.08
C LYS A 222 5.31 27.77 -12.67
N HIS A 223 5.80 28.53 -13.67
CA HIS A 223 6.74 29.65 -13.51
C HIS A 223 8.16 29.25 -13.06
N GLY A 224 8.56 28.00 -13.29
CA GLY A 224 9.94 27.54 -13.04
C GLY A 224 10.30 27.31 -11.58
N GLN A 225 9.35 27.49 -10.66
CA GLN A 225 9.55 27.27 -9.23
C GLN A 225 9.79 25.78 -8.93
N VAL A 226 10.76 25.47 -8.07
CA VAL A 226 10.98 24.10 -7.60
C VAL A 226 9.98 23.77 -6.48
N GLY A 227 9.35 22.61 -6.58
CA GLY A 227 8.48 22.01 -5.57
C GLY A 227 8.98 20.63 -5.16
N VAL A 228 8.33 20.05 -4.17
CA VAL A 228 8.61 18.70 -3.68
C VAL A 228 7.35 17.87 -3.81
N ARG A 229 7.45 16.70 -4.43
CA ARG A 229 6.36 15.74 -4.56
C ARG A 229 6.64 14.50 -3.72
N ALA A 230 5.63 14.01 -3.02
CA ALA A 230 5.65 12.74 -2.32
C ALA A 230 4.40 11.94 -2.69
N GLY A 231 4.59 10.69 -3.12
CA GLY A 231 3.51 9.81 -3.57
C GLY A 231 3.59 8.44 -2.92
N ALA A 232 2.44 7.87 -2.62
CA ALA A 232 2.26 6.55 -2.07
C ALA A 232 1.11 5.84 -2.81
N GLY A 233 1.27 4.55 -3.11
CA GLY A 233 0.26 3.76 -3.80
C GLY A 233 0.28 2.32 -3.34
N VAL A 234 -0.86 1.66 -3.42
CA VAL A 234 -1.03 0.25 -3.08
C VAL A 234 -1.74 -0.43 -4.23
N ALA A 235 -1.26 -1.60 -4.65
CA ALA A 235 -2.01 -2.49 -5.51
C ALA A 235 -2.53 -3.66 -4.67
N LEU A 236 -3.82 -3.68 -4.40
CA LEU A 236 -4.52 -4.77 -3.72
C LEU A 236 -5.01 -5.76 -4.79
N GLY A 237 -4.71 -7.05 -4.62
CA GLY A 237 -5.44 -8.10 -5.32
C GLY A 237 -6.83 -8.31 -4.73
N ASP A 238 -7.57 -9.25 -5.30
CA ASP A 238 -8.87 -9.66 -4.78
C ASP A 238 -8.75 -10.12 -3.33
N LEU A 239 -9.78 -9.83 -2.54
CA LEU A 239 -9.88 -10.22 -1.15
C LEU A 239 -11.04 -11.19 -0.96
N SER A 240 -10.86 -12.17 -0.09
CA SER A 240 -11.94 -13.04 0.36
C SER A 240 -11.99 -13.01 1.87
N LEU A 241 -13.16 -12.68 2.44
CA LEU A 241 -13.44 -12.89 3.85
C LEU A 241 -14.16 -14.22 4.05
N PHE A 242 -13.83 -14.91 5.14
CA PHE A 242 -14.35 -16.26 5.43
C PHE A 242 -14.13 -17.23 4.27
N ALA A 243 -12.96 -17.14 3.64
CA ALA A 243 -12.61 -17.93 2.47
C ALA A 243 -12.74 -19.43 2.77
N GLY A 244 -13.41 -20.16 1.87
CA GLY A 244 -13.65 -21.59 2.02
C GLY A 244 -14.89 -21.97 2.85
N THR A 245 -15.67 -20.99 3.31
CA THR A 245 -16.98 -21.20 3.96
C THR A 245 -18.13 -20.92 2.99
N GLU A 246 -19.36 -21.29 3.36
CA GLU A 246 -20.57 -20.94 2.59
C GLU A 246 -20.90 -19.44 2.61
N HIS A 247 -20.33 -18.72 3.57
CA HIS A 247 -20.52 -17.29 3.79
C HIS A 247 -19.34 -16.46 3.25
N GLU A 248 -18.60 -16.98 2.27
CA GLU A 248 -17.48 -16.25 1.67
C GLU A 248 -17.95 -14.93 1.06
N ILE A 249 -17.31 -13.84 1.49
CA ILE A 249 -17.50 -12.50 0.94
C ILE A 249 -16.30 -12.21 0.03
N GLY A 250 -16.56 -12.14 -1.28
CA GLY A 250 -15.55 -11.76 -2.27
C GLY A 250 -15.53 -10.25 -2.48
N ILE A 251 -14.35 -9.64 -2.43
CA ILE A 251 -14.14 -8.20 -2.63
C ILE A 251 -13.15 -8.07 -3.79
N LYS A 252 -13.64 -7.58 -4.92
CA LYS A 252 -12.84 -7.36 -6.11
C LYS A 252 -12.41 -5.90 -6.17
N VAL A 253 -11.12 -5.67 -6.39
CA VAL A 253 -10.54 -4.33 -6.45
C VAL A 253 -10.52 -3.87 -7.91
N VAL A 254 -11.43 -2.95 -8.25
CA VAL A 254 -11.57 -2.43 -9.61
C VAL A 254 -10.55 -1.32 -9.88
N ASN A 255 -10.35 -0.44 -8.91
CA ASN A 255 -9.36 0.64 -9.00
C ASN A 255 -8.45 0.66 -7.77
N GLN A 256 -7.18 0.98 -8.00
CA GLN A 256 -6.15 0.97 -6.98
C GLN A 256 -6.01 2.34 -6.31
N PRO A 257 -5.84 2.39 -4.98
CA PRO A 257 -5.75 3.62 -4.23
C PRO A 257 -4.37 4.29 -4.37
N THR A 258 -4.36 5.62 -4.51
CA THR A 258 -3.14 6.43 -4.58
C THR A 258 -3.29 7.73 -3.79
N LEU A 259 -2.21 8.17 -3.16
CA LEU A 259 -2.14 9.43 -2.44
C LEU A 259 -0.87 10.19 -2.87
N GLU A 260 -1.05 11.41 -3.36
CA GLU A 260 0.05 12.29 -3.77
C GLU A 260 -0.10 13.67 -3.12
N VAL A 261 1.04 14.23 -2.70
CA VAL A 261 1.11 15.64 -2.30
C VAL A 261 2.21 16.35 -3.06
N VAL A 262 1.95 17.60 -3.39
CA VAL A 262 2.93 18.52 -3.97
C VAL A 262 3.03 19.74 -3.06
N ALA A 263 4.18 19.92 -2.44
CA ALA A 263 4.49 21.10 -1.65
C ALA A 263 5.19 22.16 -2.51
N ALA A 264 4.66 23.38 -2.44
CA ALA A 264 5.22 24.57 -3.06
C ALA A 264 5.60 25.61 -1.99
N SER A 265 6.43 26.61 -2.37
CA SER A 265 6.75 27.75 -1.51
C SER A 265 5.56 28.68 -1.23
N ASP A 266 4.51 28.57 -2.04
CA ASP A 266 3.23 29.25 -1.90
C ASP A 266 2.16 28.18 -1.59
N PRO A 267 1.44 28.27 -0.45
CA PRO A 267 0.42 27.29 -0.08
C PRO A 267 -0.70 27.18 -1.13
N LYS A 268 -1.00 28.25 -1.87
CA LYS A 268 -2.04 28.23 -2.93
C LYS A 268 -1.66 27.36 -4.13
N LYS A 269 -0.38 27.02 -4.27
CA LYS A 269 0.15 26.12 -5.31
C LYS A 269 0.42 24.72 -4.79
N SER A 270 0.17 24.48 -3.50
CA SER A 270 0.32 23.18 -2.88
C SER A 270 -0.97 22.38 -3.06
N THR A 271 -0.84 21.08 -3.33
CA THR A 271 -1.98 20.22 -3.67
C THR A 271 -1.90 18.88 -2.96
N VAL A 272 -3.07 18.30 -2.70
CA VAL A 272 -3.26 16.93 -2.22
C VAL A 272 -4.20 16.25 -3.22
N ASP A 273 -3.75 15.17 -3.84
CA ASP A 273 -4.57 14.33 -4.72
C ASP A 273 -4.71 12.94 -4.10
N TYR A 274 -5.94 12.55 -3.78
CA TYR A 274 -6.27 11.23 -3.26
C TYR A 274 -7.29 10.56 -4.16
N ARG A 275 -6.95 9.36 -4.63
CA ARG A 275 -7.84 8.50 -5.40
C ARG A 275 -8.19 7.29 -4.53
N PRO A 276 -9.44 7.14 -4.07
CA PRO A 276 -9.84 5.97 -3.30
C PRO A 276 -9.84 4.71 -4.17
N ALA A 277 -9.83 3.55 -3.51
CA ALA A 277 -10.07 2.29 -4.19
C ALA A 277 -11.54 2.21 -4.63
N VAL A 278 -11.80 1.51 -5.74
CA VAL A 278 -13.16 1.12 -6.14
C VAL A 278 -13.32 -0.38 -5.91
N LEU A 279 -14.34 -0.78 -5.16
CA LEU A 279 -14.53 -2.15 -4.71
C LEU A 279 -15.89 -2.69 -5.15
N GLU A 280 -15.90 -3.86 -5.77
CA GLU A 280 -17.10 -4.66 -6.00
C GLU A 280 -17.18 -5.74 -4.92
N ILE A 281 -18.27 -5.75 -4.15
CA ILE A 281 -18.49 -6.68 -3.05
C ILE A 281 -19.53 -7.72 -3.46
N SER A 282 -19.22 -8.98 -3.20
CA SER A 282 -20.06 -10.13 -3.47
C SER A 282 -20.19 -11.03 -2.25
N SER A 283 -21.33 -11.70 -2.11
CA SER A 283 -21.59 -12.69 -1.08
C SER A 283 -22.33 -13.87 -1.70
N GLY A 284 -21.88 -15.09 -1.42
CA GLY A 284 -22.44 -16.30 -2.05
C GLY A 284 -22.38 -16.25 -3.58
N GLY A 285 -21.33 -15.63 -4.13
CA GLY A 285 -21.13 -15.46 -5.58
C GLY A 285 -22.02 -14.41 -6.26
N LYS A 286 -22.88 -13.71 -5.52
CA LYS A 286 -23.75 -12.64 -6.05
C LYS A 286 -23.21 -11.27 -5.65
N SER A 287 -23.22 -10.31 -6.58
CA SER A 287 -22.87 -8.92 -6.27
C SER A 287 -23.88 -8.32 -5.30
N VAL A 288 -23.39 -7.65 -4.25
CA VAL A 288 -24.18 -7.05 -3.18
C VAL A 288 -24.08 -5.53 -3.21
N SER A 289 -22.88 -4.99 -3.43
CA SER A 289 -22.62 -3.55 -3.36
C SER A 289 -21.36 -3.16 -4.13
N THR A 290 -21.28 -1.91 -4.55
CA THR A 290 -20.06 -1.28 -5.07
C THR A 290 -19.72 -0.07 -4.21
N LEU A 291 -18.48 0.01 -3.73
CA LEU A 291 -17.98 1.18 -3.01
C LEU A 291 -17.05 1.97 -3.95
N GLU A 292 -17.43 3.19 -4.30
CA GLU A 292 -16.68 4.04 -5.23
C GLU A 292 -16.14 5.32 -4.57
N ASP A 293 -16.84 5.81 -3.54
CA ASP A 293 -16.56 7.09 -2.92
C ASP A 293 -15.73 6.98 -1.63
N ALA A 294 -14.85 7.96 -1.40
CA ALA A 294 -14.11 8.07 -0.15
C ALA A 294 -15.05 8.22 1.06
N GLY A 295 -14.96 7.33 2.04
CA GLY A 295 -15.87 7.27 3.18
C GLY A 295 -17.12 6.42 2.96
N ALA A 296 -17.32 5.83 1.78
CA ALA A 296 -18.40 4.87 1.56
C ALA A 296 -18.18 3.61 2.40
N ASP A 297 -19.27 3.03 2.90
CA ASP A 297 -19.23 1.79 3.66
C ASP A 297 -20.42 0.87 3.39
N VAL A 298 -20.21 -0.42 3.62
CA VAL A 298 -21.25 -1.46 3.62
C VAL A 298 -21.13 -2.30 4.87
N SER A 299 -22.27 -2.68 5.45
CA SER A 299 -22.35 -3.65 6.55
C SER A 299 -23.10 -4.89 6.08
N LEU A 300 -22.51 -6.06 6.33
CA LEU A 300 -23.04 -7.36 5.97
C LEU A 300 -23.22 -8.17 7.26
N SER A 301 -24.46 -8.49 7.57
CA SER A 301 -24.78 -9.41 8.67
C SER A 301 -24.77 -10.83 8.15
N LEU A 302 -23.90 -11.66 8.70
CA LEU A 302 -23.87 -13.09 8.46
C LEU A 302 -24.79 -13.73 9.49
N ALA A 303 -26.08 -13.82 9.14
CA ALA A 303 -27.02 -14.63 9.89
C ALA A 303 -26.62 -16.10 9.65
N GLY A 304 -26.02 -16.72 10.66
CA GLY A 304 -25.94 -18.18 10.68
C GLY A 304 -27.35 -18.72 10.53
N GLU A 305 -27.50 -19.78 9.76
CA GLU A 305 -28.74 -20.52 9.54
C GLU A 305 -29.19 -21.25 10.83
N ALA A 306 -29.22 -20.54 11.96
CA ALA A 306 -29.63 -21.05 13.26
C ALA A 306 -31.10 -21.54 13.25
N ASP A 307 -31.89 -21.14 12.23
CA ASP A 307 -33.20 -21.74 11.94
C ASP A 307 -33.12 -23.13 11.34
N ALA A 308 -32.11 -23.44 10.50
CA ALA A 308 -31.98 -24.75 9.87
C ALA A 308 -31.57 -25.84 10.88
N LEU A 309 -30.96 -25.45 12.01
CA LEU A 309 -30.65 -26.38 13.10
C LEU A 309 -31.86 -26.67 14.01
N GLY A 310 -33.04 -26.08 13.78
CA GLY A 310 -34.27 -26.45 14.50
C GLY A 310 -34.25 -26.19 16.01
N LEU A 311 -33.26 -25.45 16.52
CA LEU A 311 -33.11 -25.15 17.96
C LEU A 311 -34.00 -23.98 18.42
N GLY A 312 -34.79 -23.38 17.52
CA GLY A 312 -35.60 -22.19 17.75
C GLY A 312 -37.09 -22.46 18.00
N GLY A 313 -37.44 -23.23 19.03
CA GLY A 313 -38.83 -23.39 19.50
C GLY A 313 -39.32 -22.30 20.47
N GLY A 314 -38.60 -21.17 20.59
CA GLY A 314 -38.86 -20.12 21.58
C GLY A 314 -39.38 -18.84 20.95
N ILE A 315 -40.69 -18.60 21.08
CA ILE A 315 -41.39 -17.39 20.65
C ILE A 315 -40.83 -16.18 21.42
N GLY A 316 -40.08 -15.31 20.75
CA GLY A 316 -39.85 -13.93 21.22
C GLY A 316 -38.43 -13.42 21.40
N GLN A 317 -37.38 -14.18 21.05
CA GLN A 317 -36.01 -13.66 21.13
C GLN A 317 -35.51 -13.12 19.79
N HIS A 318 -35.18 -11.83 19.77
CA HIS A 318 -34.51 -11.16 18.65
C HIS A 318 -33.27 -11.97 18.24
N LYS A 319 -33.31 -12.55 17.03
CA LYS A 319 -32.13 -13.12 16.37
C LYS A 319 -31.11 -12.01 16.19
N THR A 320 -30.15 -11.96 17.10
CA THR A 320 -28.96 -11.15 16.93
C THR A 320 -28.05 -11.92 15.98
N SER A 321 -27.69 -11.29 14.85
CA SER A 321 -26.69 -11.80 13.93
C SER A 321 -25.43 -12.13 14.73
N ALA A 322 -24.91 -13.35 14.57
CA ALA A 322 -23.74 -13.77 15.32
C ALA A 322 -22.48 -13.01 14.87
N ILE A 323 -22.41 -12.62 13.59
CA ILE A 323 -21.25 -11.97 13.00
C ILE A 323 -21.69 -10.82 12.08
N ASP A 324 -21.13 -9.64 12.30
CA ASP A 324 -21.30 -8.46 11.45
C ASP A 324 -19.96 -8.07 10.82
N VAL A 325 -19.96 -7.83 9.52
CA VAL A 325 -18.79 -7.42 8.74
C VAL A 325 -19.03 -6.03 8.21
N ARG A 326 -18.13 -5.08 8.48
CA ARG A 326 -18.17 -3.75 7.91
C ARG A 326 -16.95 -3.52 7.02
N LEU A 327 -17.22 -3.09 5.79
CA LEU A 327 -16.19 -2.68 4.83
C LEU A 327 -16.36 -1.18 4.61
N SER A 328 -15.27 -0.42 4.71
CA SER A 328 -15.32 1.04 4.50
C SER A 328 -14.10 1.54 3.74
N LEU A 329 -14.32 2.46 2.81
CA LEU A 329 -13.25 3.19 2.12
C LEU A 329 -12.84 4.38 2.99
N GLY A 330 -11.55 4.57 3.24
CA GLY A 330 -11.11 5.70 4.05
C GLY A 330 -11.10 7.02 3.27
N ARG A 331 -11.14 8.10 4.03
CA ARG A 331 -10.97 9.48 3.54
C ARG A 331 -9.53 9.91 3.73
N ALA A 332 -9.03 10.72 2.79
CA ALA A 332 -7.78 11.42 3.02
C ALA A 332 -8.00 12.53 4.05
N THR A 333 -7.14 12.56 5.06
CA THR A 333 -6.97 13.71 5.95
C THR A 333 -5.73 14.46 5.49
N SER A 334 -5.77 15.78 5.49
CA SER A 334 -4.65 16.58 4.98
C SER A 334 -4.45 17.86 5.78
N ASP A 335 -3.21 18.35 5.75
CA ASP A 335 -2.79 19.62 6.31
C ASP A 335 -1.89 20.34 5.29
N ILE A 336 -2.29 21.57 4.91
CA ILE A 336 -1.56 22.42 3.97
C ILE A 336 -1.10 23.66 4.73
N GLY A 337 0.16 23.64 5.16
CA GLY A 337 0.84 24.79 5.73
C GLY A 337 1.49 25.68 4.67
N LYS A 338 2.23 26.70 5.12
CA LYS A 338 2.86 27.70 4.24
C LYS A 338 3.81 27.08 3.20
N ARG A 339 4.54 26.03 3.58
CA ARG A 339 5.50 25.30 2.74
C ARG A 339 5.41 23.80 2.90
N THR A 340 4.57 23.35 3.82
CA THR A 340 4.44 21.96 4.23
C THR A 340 3.10 21.45 3.75
N VAL A 341 3.09 20.24 3.24
CA VAL A 341 1.86 19.51 2.91
C VAL A 341 2.01 18.12 3.47
N SER A 342 1.00 17.65 4.19
CA SER A 342 0.91 16.25 4.58
C SER A 342 -0.49 15.72 4.34
N ALA A 343 -0.57 14.43 4.04
CA ALA A 343 -1.84 13.74 3.93
C ALA A 343 -1.70 12.29 4.33
N GLU A 344 -2.77 11.72 4.87
CA GLU A 344 -2.88 10.31 5.24
C GLU A 344 -4.23 9.75 4.81
N ALA A 345 -4.24 8.50 4.35
CA ALA A 345 -5.46 7.78 3.98
C ALA A 345 -5.31 6.28 4.29
N ALA A 346 -6.41 5.64 4.67
CA ALA A 346 -6.51 4.18 4.69
C ALA A 346 -7.43 3.76 3.53
N SER A 347 -7.00 2.86 2.67
CA SER A 347 -7.73 2.57 1.44
C SER A 347 -9.01 1.79 1.70
N LEU A 348 -8.91 0.70 2.47
CA LEU A 348 -10.02 -0.14 2.89
C LEU A 348 -9.85 -0.50 4.36
N ARG A 349 -10.90 -0.35 5.16
CA ARG A 349 -10.97 -0.88 6.51
C ARG A 349 -11.98 -2.01 6.58
N VAL A 350 -11.56 -3.12 7.18
CA VAL A 350 -12.37 -4.31 7.42
C VAL A 350 -12.56 -4.47 8.92
N GLU A 351 -13.80 -4.32 9.39
CA GLU A 351 -14.18 -4.62 10.76
C GLU A 351 -15.00 -5.90 10.79
N VAL A 352 -14.66 -6.85 11.66
CA VAL A 352 -15.47 -8.04 11.93
C VAL A 352 -15.87 -8.01 13.40
N LYS A 353 -17.17 -8.06 13.67
CA LYS A 353 -17.76 -8.00 15.00
C LYS A 353 -18.52 -9.29 15.30
N VAL A 354 -18.49 -9.72 16.56
CA VAL A 354 -19.32 -10.79 17.11
C VAL A 354 -20.12 -10.20 18.25
N GLY A 355 -21.41 -9.96 18.02
CA GLY A 355 -22.22 -9.11 18.90
C GLY A 355 -21.63 -7.70 19.01
N LYS A 356 -21.18 -7.32 20.21
CA LYS A 356 -20.54 -6.00 20.46
C LYS A 356 -19.01 -6.04 20.41
N ALA A 357 -18.40 -7.22 20.33
CA ALA A 357 -16.95 -7.37 20.38
C ALA A 357 -16.34 -7.28 18.98
N HIS A 358 -15.28 -6.48 18.82
CA HIS A 358 -14.48 -6.46 17.61
C HIS A 358 -13.50 -7.65 17.62
N VAL A 359 -13.63 -8.54 16.64
CA VAL A 359 -12.75 -9.71 16.48
C VAL A 359 -11.58 -9.37 15.55
N LEU A 360 -11.84 -8.56 14.53
CA LEU A 360 -10.83 -8.07 13.59
C LEU A 360 -11.08 -6.60 13.28
N ASP A 361 -10.01 -5.81 13.30
CA ASP A 361 -9.97 -4.47 12.72
C ASP A 361 -8.68 -4.34 11.91
N LEU A 362 -8.84 -4.23 10.59
CA LEU A 362 -7.76 -4.26 9.65
C LEU A 362 -7.84 -3.07 8.70
N ALA A 363 -6.74 -2.31 8.62
CA ALA A 363 -6.57 -1.32 7.58
C ALA A 363 -5.71 -1.90 6.44
N LEU A 364 -6.23 -1.87 5.23
CA LEU A 364 -5.58 -2.28 4.00
C LEU A 364 -5.26 -1.05 3.16
N GLY A 365 -4.03 -0.99 2.67
CA GLY A 365 -3.49 0.15 1.93
C GLY A 365 -3.44 1.42 2.78
N PHE A 366 -2.59 1.45 3.81
CA PHE A 366 -2.31 2.68 4.55
C PHE A 366 -1.31 3.53 3.78
N LEU A 367 -1.65 4.78 3.52
CA LEU A 367 -0.87 5.74 2.75
C LEU A 367 -0.58 6.95 3.63
N SER A 368 0.68 7.35 3.74
CA SER A 368 1.09 8.58 4.44
C SER A 368 2.17 9.28 3.64
N VAL A 369 1.94 10.57 3.36
CA VAL A 369 2.86 11.39 2.57
C VAL A 369 3.02 12.75 3.23
N ALA A 370 4.24 13.29 3.17
CA ALA A 370 4.55 14.62 3.65
C ALA A 370 5.67 15.24 2.80
N ALA A 371 5.55 16.53 2.49
CA ALA A 371 6.53 17.27 1.74
C ALA A 371 6.70 18.68 2.31
N CYS A 372 7.92 19.20 2.30
CA CYS A 372 8.24 20.57 2.65
C CYS A 372 9.04 21.19 1.51
N ALA A 373 8.45 22.18 0.84
CA ALA A 373 9.03 22.86 -0.31
C ALA A 373 10.26 23.69 0.07
N PRO A 374 11.19 23.92 -0.88
CA PRO A 374 12.26 24.91 -0.70
C PRO A 374 11.73 26.32 -0.42
N GLU A 375 12.60 27.17 0.15
CA GLU A 375 12.30 28.61 0.27
C GLU A 375 12.20 29.23 -1.11
N ALA A 376 11.23 30.13 -1.30
CA ALA A 376 11.21 30.97 -2.48
C ALA A 376 12.50 31.79 -2.50
N VAL A 377 13.38 31.49 -3.47
CA VAL A 377 14.49 32.39 -3.79
C VAL A 377 13.83 33.66 -4.29
N LYS A 378 13.88 34.72 -3.48
CA LYS A 378 13.47 36.03 -3.98
C LYS A 378 14.38 36.30 -5.18
N PRO A 379 13.83 36.58 -6.37
CA PRO A 379 14.67 37.07 -7.45
C PRO A 379 15.46 38.23 -6.86
N PRO A 380 16.77 38.36 -7.14
CA PRO A 380 17.52 39.53 -6.73
C PRO A 380 16.65 40.70 -7.15
N ARG A 381 16.14 41.47 -6.18
CA ARG A 381 15.49 42.73 -6.51
C ARG A 381 16.52 43.41 -7.38
N ASP A 382 16.17 43.74 -8.61
CA ASP A 382 16.95 44.67 -9.41
C ASP A 382 17.21 45.82 -8.45
N ARG A 383 18.41 45.84 -7.85
CA ARG A 383 18.86 46.98 -7.09
C ARG A 383 18.76 48.05 -8.14
N GLY A 384 17.90 49.01 -7.85
CA GLY A 384 17.42 49.97 -8.81
C GLY A 384 18.58 50.45 -9.65
N ASN A 385 18.27 50.73 -10.91
CA ASN A 385 19.02 51.47 -11.92
C ASN A 385 19.90 52.60 -11.31
N ASP A 386 20.90 52.25 -10.51
CA ASP A 386 21.83 53.13 -9.83
C ASP A 386 22.90 53.42 -10.88
N GLY A 387 22.50 54.11 -11.94
CA GLY A 387 23.37 54.82 -12.85
C GLY A 387 24.50 54.02 -13.52
N TYR A 388 24.42 52.70 -13.63
CA TYR A 388 25.39 51.96 -14.45
C TYR A 388 25.01 52.16 -15.93
N THR A 389 25.40 53.30 -16.48
CA THR A 389 25.51 53.49 -17.92
C THR A 389 26.40 52.38 -18.45
N PRO A 390 25.90 51.48 -19.30
CA PRO A 390 26.73 50.43 -19.87
C PRO A 390 27.85 51.11 -20.64
N SER A 391 29.08 50.99 -20.12
CA SER A 391 30.27 51.38 -20.84
C SER A 391 30.27 50.57 -22.15
N PRO A 392 30.36 51.22 -23.32
CA PRO A 392 30.20 50.56 -24.62
C PRO A 392 31.26 49.48 -24.76
N SER A 393 30.86 48.21 -24.61
CA SER A 393 31.74 47.09 -24.89
C SER A 393 32.04 47.03 -26.38
N PRO A 394 33.30 46.79 -26.76
CA PRO A 394 33.78 46.88 -28.12
C PRO A 394 33.11 45.84 -29.02
N SER A 395 32.70 46.30 -30.20
CA SER A 395 32.16 45.49 -31.29
C SER A 395 33.13 44.37 -31.68
N VAL A 396 32.87 43.15 -31.23
CA VAL A 396 33.56 41.97 -31.75
C VAL A 396 32.75 41.42 -32.92
N SER A 397 33.34 41.48 -34.10
CA SER A 397 32.80 41.02 -35.37
C SER A 397 32.47 39.53 -35.34
N SER A 398 31.21 39.18 -35.62
CA SER A 398 30.75 37.79 -35.78
C SER A 398 31.40 37.12 -36.99
N PRO A 399 32.01 35.94 -36.86
CA PRO A 399 32.40 35.12 -38.01
C PRO A 399 31.15 34.47 -38.65
N ALA A 400 31.14 34.46 -39.98
CA ALA A 400 30.09 33.88 -40.81
C ALA A 400 30.00 32.35 -40.60
N VAL A 401 28.80 31.86 -40.28
CA VAL A 401 28.51 30.42 -40.18
C VAL A 401 27.90 29.95 -41.50
N THR A 402 28.63 29.07 -42.19
CA THR A 402 28.22 28.38 -43.41
C THR A 402 27.16 27.33 -43.09
N ARG A 403 26.05 27.35 -43.84
CA ARG A 403 24.88 26.48 -43.69
C ARG A 403 25.07 25.19 -44.51
N PRO A 404 25.11 23.97 -43.92
CA PRO A 404 25.09 22.74 -44.70
C PRO A 404 23.66 22.35 -45.10
N SER A 405 23.56 21.84 -46.32
CA SER A 405 22.35 21.48 -47.08
C SER A 405 21.66 20.22 -46.58
N SER A 406 20.32 20.21 -46.61
CA SER A 406 19.47 19.03 -46.36
C SER A 406 19.60 17.97 -47.48
N PRO A 407 19.71 16.67 -47.14
CA PRO A 407 19.43 15.59 -48.09
C PRO A 407 17.92 15.25 -48.14
N ALA A 408 17.46 14.98 -49.36
CA ALA A 408 16.09 14.62 -49.71
C ALA A 408 15.74 13.16 -49.30
N PRO A 409 14.48 12.85 -48.96
CA PRO A 409 14.04 11.47 -48.76
C PRO A 409 13.61 10.82 -50.09
N SER A 410 14.31 9.75 -50.47
CA SER A 410 13.91 8.82 -51.52
C SER A 410 12.79 7.89 -51.03
N ALA A 411 11.76 7.75 -51.86
CA ALA A 411 10.72 6.75 -51.73
C ALA A 411 11.21 5.36 -52.17
N SER A 412 10.75 4.30 -51.50
CA SER A 412 10.39 3.05 -52.18
C SER A 412 9.54 2.15 -51.29
N ALA A 413 8.50 1.61 -51.93
CA ALA A 413 7.48 0.73 -51.40
C ALA A 413 7.97 -0.73 -51.32
N SER A 414 7.34 -1.51 -50.45
CA SER A 414 7.08 -2.93 -50.72
C SER A 414 5.83 -3.40 -49.96
N ARG A 415 4.86 -3.84 -50.76
CA ARG A 415 3.67 -4.60 -50.37
C ARG A 415 4.07 -5.96 -49.83
N ALA A 416 3.38 -6.42 -48.78
CA ALA A 416 3.15 -7.83 -48.54
C ALA A 416 1.73 -8.03 -47.96
N THR A 417 1.08 -9.08 -48.44
CA THR A 417 -0.34 -9.44 -48.37
C THR A 417 -0.74 -10.22 -47.11
N SER A 418 -1.91 -9.88 -46.54
CA SER A 418 -2.98 -10.72 -45.88
C SER A 418 -2.62 -11.73 -44.75
N PRO A 419 -3.55 -12.20 -43.86
CA PRO A 419 -5.01 -12.04 -43.82
C PRO A 419 -5.69 -11.77 -42.44
N SER A 420 -6.96 -11.31 -42.51
CA SER A 420 -8.16 -11.70 -41.74
C SER A 420 -8.28 -11.57 -40.20
N ALA A 421 -9.23 -10.69 -39.82
CA ALA A 421 -10.29 -10.81 -38.80
C ALA A 421 -9.99 -10.82 -37.28
N SER A 422 -10.31 -9.69 -36.61
CA SER A 422 -11.22 -9.62 -35.45
C SER A 422 -11.56 -8.14 -35.12
N PRO A 423 -12.81 -7.80 -34.74
CA PRO A 423 -13.21 -6.40 -34.54
C PRO A 423 -12.78 -5.88 -33.17
N SER A 424 -11.95 -4.84 -33.15
CA SER A 424 -11.65 -4.06 -31.94
C SER A 424 -12.48 -2.77 -31.99
N VAL A 425 -13.39 -2.63 -31.03
CA VAL A 425 -14.20 -1.42 -30.83
C VAL A 425 -13.26 -0.27 -30.44
N SER A 426 -13.21 0.74 -31.29
CA SER A 426 -12.49 2.00 -31.07
C SER A 426 -13.31 2.89 -30.13
N VAL A 427 -12.86 3.02 -28.88
CA VAL A 427 -13.42 3.99 -27.93
C VAL A 427 -12.63 5.29 -28.06
N LYS A 428 -13.34 6.32 -28.52
CA LYS A 428 -12.87 7.70 -28.67
C LYS A 428 -12.58 8.30 -27.28
N PRO A 429 -11.39 8.88 -27.01
CA PRO A 429 -11.17 9.57 -25.75
C PRO A 429 -12.01 10.86 -25.70
N VAL A 430 -12.87 10.94 -24.68
CA VAL A 430 -13.66 12.13 -24.35
C VAL A 430 -12.73 13.17 -23.73
N ALA A 431 -12.83 14.41 -24.21
CA ALA A 431 -12.04 15.55 -23.78
C ALA A 431 -12.36 15.94 -22.33
N LEU A 432 -11.31 16.32 -21.59
CA LEU A 432 -11.37 16.94 -20.27
C LEU A 432 -12.28 18.18 -20.28
N GLY A 433 -13.30 18.17 -19.41
CA GLY A 433 -14.06 19.36 -19.05
C GLY A 433 -13.39 20.16 -17.93
N GLU A 434 -13.57 21.48 -17.99
CA GLU A 434 -13.11 22.50 -17.04
C GLU A 434 -13.61 22.31 -15.60
N PRO A 435 -12.88 22.82 -14.59
CA PRO A 435 -13.26 22.72 -13.18
C PRO A 435 -14.35 23.73 -12.80
N LEU A 436 -15.42 23.23 -12.16
CA LEU A 436 -16.42 24.05 -11.47
C LEU A 436 -15.92 24.49 -10.07
N PRO A 437 -16.39 25.64 -9.55
CA PRO A 437 -15.92 26.22 -8.31
C PRO A 437 -16.40 25.47 -7.05
N SER A 438 -15.49 25.43 -6.09
CA SER A 438 -15.61 24.91 -4.72
C SER A 438 -16.76 25.53 -3.92
N GLY A 439 -17.73 24.70 -3.53
CA GLY A 439 -18.72 24.99 -2.50
C GLY A 439 -18.25 24.49 -1.14
N GLY A 440 -18.20 25.39 -0.15
CA GLY A 440 -17.74 25.12 1.20
C GLY A 440 -18.68 24.18 1.98
N GLY A 441 -18.08 23.25 2.71
CA GLY A 441 -18.75 22.38 3.67
C GLY A 441 -17.87 22.19 4.90
N THR A 442 -18.13 22.98 5.94
CA THR A 442 -17.63 22.74 7.29
C THR A 442 -18.47 21.62 7.91
N GLY A 443 -17.93 20.40 7.97
CA GLY A 443 -18.56 19.26 8.62
C GLY A 443 -17.51 18.24 9.04
N GLY A 444 -17.25 18.18 10.35
CA GLY A 444 -16.28 17.25 10.92
C GLY A 444 -16.72 15.79 10.86
N GLY A 445 -15.76 14.88 11.03
CA GLY A 445 -16.05 13.50 11.40
C GLY A 445 -15.05 12.45 10.89
N ALA A 446 -14.55 11.66 11.84
CA ALA A 446 -13.98 10.32 11.73
C ALA A 446 -12.49 10.15 11.37
N LEU A 447 -11.62 10.73 12.19
CA LEU A 447 -10.49 9.97 12.74
C LEU A 447 -10.98 9.26 14.02
N ALA A 448 -10.27 8.21 14.44
CA ALA A 448 -10.62 7.23 15.48
C ALA A 448 -11.57 7.75 16.58
N LEU A 449 -12.56 6.94 16.98
CA LEU A 449 -13.32 7.11 18.22
C LEU A 449 -12.37 6.98 19.44
N THR A 450 -11.53 7.98 19.65
CA THR A 450 -10.76 8.18 20.86
C THR A 450 -11.41 9.35 21.60
N GLY A 451 -12.40 9.05 22.43
CA GLY A 451 -12.85 9.95 23.49
C GLY A 451 -14.31 10.41 23.42
N ALA A 452 -14.99 10.22 24.55
CA ALA A 452 -16.27 10.80 24.97
C ALA A 452 -17.58 10.24 24.33
N ASN A 453 -18.01 9.07 24.82
CA ASN A 453 -19.27 9.01 25.58
C ASN A 453 -19.31 7.75 26.45
N VAL A 454 -19.39 7.96 27.76
CA VAL A 454 -19.46 6.93 28.81
C VAL A 454 -20.83 7.04 29.43
N ALA A 455 -21.69 6.06 29.20
CA ALA A 455 -22.69 5.63 30.16
C ALA A 455 -23.21 4.25 29.77
N VAL A 456 -23.13 3.32 30.73
CA VAL A 456 -23.79 2.00 30.77
C VAL A 456 -23.12 0.88 29.95
N LEU A 457 -22.37 0.01 30.64
CA LEU A 457 -22.49 -1.47 30.60
C LEU A 457 -21.34 -2.13 31.39
N GLY A 458 -21.55 -2.31 32.70
CA GLY A 458 -20.57 -2.87 33.65
C GLY A 458 -20.72 -4.36 33.98
N ILE A 459 -21.32 -5.21 33.13
CA ILE A 459 -21.60 -6.61 33.51
C ILE A 459 -20.97 -7.66 32.56
N GLY A 460 -20.54 -7.28 31.34
CA GLY A 460 -20.00 -8.24 30.37
C GLY A 460 -18.54 -8.69 30.58
N GLY A 461 -17.72 -7.90 31.29
CA GLY A 461 -16.27 -8.13 31.37
C GLY A 461 -15.87 -9.34 32.24
N ILE A 462 -16.66 -9.67 33.27
CA ILE A 462 -16.33 -10.74 34.22
C ILE A 462 -16.47 -12.13 33.59
N ALA A 463 -17.45 -12.32 32.70
CA ALA A 463 -17.68 -13.61 32.03
C ALA A 463 -16.53 -14.00 31.09
N LEU A 464 -15.91 -13.03 30.41
CA LEU A 464 -14.85 -13.27 29.44
C LEU A 464 -13.51 -13.60 30.12
N VAL A 465 -13.23 -12.95 31.26
CA VAL A 465 -12.06 -13.27 32.11
C VAL A 465 -12.22 -14.66 32.74
N LEU A 466 -13.41 -15.00 33.23
CA LEU A 466 -13.69 -16.34 33.77
C LEU A 466 -13.55 -17.42 32.68
N PHE A 467 -14.03 -17.18 31.46
CA PHE A 467 -13.91 -18.13 30.37
C PHE A 467 -12.45 -18.34 29.94
N GLY A 468 -11.66 -17.27 29.85
CA GLY A 468 -10.23 -17.36 29.57
C GLY A 468 -9.44 -18.11 30.64
N ALA A 469 -9.77 -17.88 31.92
CA ALA A 469 -9.15 -18.59 33.05
C ALA A 469 -9.49 -20.09 33.05
N VAL A 470 -10.74 -20.46 32.75
CA VAL A 470 -11.19 -21.86 32.67
C VAL A 470 -10.51 -22.57 31.48
N ALA A 471 -10.41 -21.93 30.32
CA ALA A 471 -9.71 -22.49 29.16
C ALA A 471 -8.22 -22.76 29.44
N LEU A 472 -7.54 -21.84 30.14
CA LEU A 472 -6.15 -22.01 30.57
C LEU A 472 -5.97 -23.17 31.57
N LEU A 473 -6.88 -23.32 32.52
CA LEU A 473 -6.85 -24.41 33.50
C LEU A 473 -7.11 -25.78 32.84
N LEU A 474 -8.03 -25.85 31.87
CA LEU A 474 -8.30 -27.08 31.13
C LEU A 474 -7.15 -27.47 30.20
N GLY A 475 -6.48 -26.49 29.58
CA GLY A 475 -5.27 -26.74 28.76
C GLY A 475 -4.10 -27.29 29.57
N ARG A 476 -3.95 -26.87 30.83
CA ARG A 476 -2.87 -27.33 31.72
C ARG A 476 -3.06 -28.80 32.15
N ARG A 477 -4.29 -29.25 32.39
CA ARG A 477 -4.56 -30.63 32.83
C ARG A 477 -4.25 -31.70 31.77
N ARG A 478 -4.36 -31.37 30.47
CA ARG A 478 -4.08 -32.36 29.41
C ARG A 478 -2.60 -32.68 29.22
N ARG A 479 -1.67 -31.82 29.67
CA ARG A 479 -0.23 -32.08 29.53
C ARG A 479 0.36 -32.99 30.62
N SER A 480 -0.36 -33.22 31.70
CA SER A 480 0.11 -34.11 32.79
C SER A 480 -0.24 -35.59 32.57
N ALA A 481 -0.97 -35.93 31.52
CA ALA A 481 -1.46 -37.30 31.28
C ALA A 481 -0.69 -38.10 30.21
N SER A 482 0.41 -37.57 29.63
CA SER A 482 1.20 -38.27 28.61
C SER A 482 2.64 -38.61 29.02
N GLY A 483 2.90 -38.69 30.34
CA GLY A 483 4.18 -39.14 30.87
C GLY A 483 3.97 -40.37 31.76
N SER A 484 3.75 -41.53 31.14
CA SER A 484 3.93 -42.85 31.77
C SER A 484 5.04 -43.58 31.06
#